data_AF-A0A7X0NLU2-F1
#
_entry.id   AF-A0A7X0NLU2-F1
#
_cell.length_a   1.000
_cell.length_b   1.000
_cell.length_c   1.000
_cell.angle_alpha   90.00
_cell.angle_beta   90.00
_cell.angle_gamma   90.00
#
_symmetry.space_group_name_H-M   'P 1'
#
loop_
_entity.id
_entity.type
_entity.pdbx_description
1 polymer ?
#
loop_
_entity_poly.entity_id
_entity_poly.type
_entity_poly.pdbx_seq_one_letter_code
_entity_poly.pdbx_strand_id
1 'polypeptide(L)'
;MSSEVRQPRSRIAALDVIRGFALCGILLANVQPIAYTGAAVAAPESPGYTWFGLLVEQRFFPIFSLLFGVGFSLLLRSAGERTARPRLLLLRRLTTLLAMGAAHHLLLWQGDILAIYAVVGLVVLLPSTWLPRWAVAGLAAVFLVGALALAPGSVALVPGLFLLGSALTRYGVIDRIERSTRVPAVLGLLLAALAVPVARLQVEQVQFGLTLALAGLLTAGAYVCGMLVLLRTPLRRALEIVFAPLGRMALTNYLSATVLVLTAAPMVGGVPHEWPASTVLIIAGGILAVQWAWSTLWLGRFRQGPVEWLWRWVT
;
A
#
# COMPACT_ATOMS: atom_id res chain seq x y z
N MET A 1 37.02 -11.12 23.62
CA MET A 1 36.36 -10.77 22.35
C MET A 1 34.98 -11.40 22.34
N SER A 2 33.98 -10.67 22.84
CA SER A 2 32.60 -11.15 22.94
C SER A 2 31.97 -11.05 21.56
N SER A 3 31.75 -12.20 20.90
CA SER A 3 30.95 -12.28 19.70
C SER A 3 29.50 -11.97 20.07
N GLU A 4 29.07 -10.71 19.88
CA GLU A 4 27.65 -10.38 19.87
C GLU A 4 26.98 -11.19 18.75
N VAL A 5 26.30 -12.26 19.14
CA VAL A 5 25.32 -12.94 18.30
C VAL A 5 24.22 -11.93 18.00
N ARG A 6 24.34 -11.22 16.86
CA ARG A 6 23.28 -10.35 16.37
C ARG A 6 22.02 -11.21 16.19
N GLN A 7 21.05 -11.03 17.09
CA GLN A 7 19.77 -11.70 16.95
C GLN A 7 19.17 -11.36 15.58
N PRO A 8 18.65 -12.35 14.84
CA PRO A 8 17.99 -12.09 13.57
C PRO A 8 16.84 -11.11 13.81
N ARG A 9 16.92 -9.92 13.18
CA ARG A 9 15.90 -8.85 13.33
C ARG A 9 14.50 -9.47 13.28
N SER A 10 13.79 -9.40 14.41
CA SER A 10 12.41 -9.83 14.52
C SER A 10 11.60 -9.14 13.43
N ARG A 11 10.85 -9.91 12.64
CA ARG A 11 9.96 -9.38 11.61
C ARG A 11 9.12 -8.24 12.21
N ILE A 12 9.11 -7.09 11.54
CA ILE A 12 8.46 -5.88 12.06
C ILE A 12 6.94 -6.08 11.96
N ALA A 13 6.32 -6.50 13.06
CA ALA A 13 4.88 -6.77 13.12
C ALA A 13 4.04 -5.55 12.72
N ALA A 14 4.52 -4.34 13.05
CA ALA A 14 3.86 -3.10 12.65
C ALA A 14 3.74 -2.95 11.13
N LEU A 15 4.76 -3.31 10.35
CA LEU A 15 4.69 -3.24 8.89
C LEU A 15 3.66 -4.22 8.32
N ASP A 16 3.56 -5.43 8.88
CA ASP A 16 2.57 -6.41 8.45
C ASP A 16 1.15 -5.93 8.77
N VAL A 17 0.92 -5.33 9.94
CA VAL A 17 -0.38 -4.75 10.31
C VAL A 17 -0.76 -3.58 9.39
N ILE A 18 0.16 -2.62 9.17
CA ILE A 18 -0.14 -1.45 8.33
C ILE A 18 -0.38 -1.89 6.87
N ARG A 19 0.36 -2.89 6.36
CA ARG A 19 0.09 -3.48 5.04
C ARG A 19 -1.28 -4.13 4.96
N GLY A 20 -1.65 -4.92 5.97
CA GLY A 20 -2.98 -5.56 6.02
C GLY A 20 -4.12 -4.55 6.07
N PHE A 21 -3.97 -3.51 6.90
CA PHE A 21 -4.90 -2.39 6.96
C PHE A 21 -5.02 -1.65 5.61
N ALA A 22 -3.88 -1.36 4.96
CA ALA A 22 -3.87 -0.74 3.64
C ALA A 22 -4.55 -1.62 2.59
N LEU A 23 -4.36 -2.93 2.66
CA LEU A 23 -5.00 -3.89 1.75
C LEU A 23 -6.52 -3.88 1.88
N CYS A 24 -7.05 -3.84 3.11
CA CYS A 24 -8.50 -3.72 3.34
C CYS A 24 -9.08 -2.48 2.67
N GLY A 25 -8.41 -1.33 2.83
CA GLY A 25 -8.83 -0.08 2.21
C GLY A 25 -8.68 -0.06 0.69
N ILE A 26 -7.63 -0.68 0.15
CA ILE A 26 -7.47 -0.85 -1.30
C ILE A 26 -8.61 -1.69 -1.87
N LEU A 27 -8.99 -2.80 -1.23
CA LEU A 27 -10.12 -3.60 -1.70
C LEU A 27 -11.41 -2.78 -1.71
N LEU A 28 -11.72 -2.06 -0.62
CA LEU A 28 -12.90 -1.20 -0.55
C LEU A 28 -12.96 -0.18 -1.71
N ALA A 29 -11.83 0.44 -2.03
CA ALA A 29 -11.73 1.38 -3.15
C ALA A 29 -11.87 0.73 -4.53
N ASN A 30 -11.62 -0.58 -4.65
CA ASN A 30 -11.53 -1.27 -5.93
C ASN A 30 -12.67 -2.26 -6.21
N VAL A 31 -13.62 -2.47 -5.30
CA VAL A 31 -14.79 -3.34 -5.57
C VAL A 31 -15.55 -2.88 -6.81
N GLN A 32 -15.96 -1.61 -6.88
CA GLN A 32 -16.73 -1.11 -8.04
C GLN A 32 -15.89 -1.11 -9.33
N PRO A 33 -14.65 -0.57 -9.35
CA PRO A 33 -13.80 -0.60 -10.54
C PRO A 33 -13.47 -2.01 -11.06
N ILE A 34 -13.34 -3.01 -10.19
CA ILE A 34 -13.06 -4.39 -10.61
C ILE A 34 -14.34 -5.06 -11.12
N ALA A 35 -15.47 -4.86 -10.44
CA ALA A 35 -16.76 -5.42 -10.86
C ALA A 35 -17.23 -4.85 -12.20
N TYR A 36 -16.83 -3.63 -12.53
CA TYR A 36 -17.13 -2.96 -13.78
C TYR A 36 -16.11 -3.38 -14.87
N THR A 37 -16.35 -4.51 -15.55
CA THR A 37 -15.45 -5.07 -16.59
C THR A 37 -15.61 -4.44 -17.98
N GLY A 38 -16.54 -3.50 -18.17
CA GLY A 38 -16.76 -2.78 -19.43
C GLY A 38 -15.88 -1.53 -19.54
N ALA A 39 -15.31 -1.31 -20.72
CA ALA A 39 -14.41 -0.22 -21.06
C ALA A 39 -14.75 1.12 -20.39
N ALA A 40 -13.70 1.80 -19.90
CA ALA A 40 -13.66 3.16 -19.37
C ALA A 40 -14.96 3.96 -19.55
N VAL A 41 -15.89 3.81 -18.62
CA VAL A 41 -16.93 4.83 -18.44
C VAL A 41 -16.28 5.95 -17.67
N ALA A 42 -16.43 7.16 -18.22
CA ALA A 42 -16.06 8.40 -17.59
C ALA A 42 -16.35 8.32 -16.09
N ALA A 43 -15.39 8.75 -15.27
CA ALA A 43 -15.61 8.92 -13.85
C ALA A 43 -16.99 9.56 -13.63
N PRO A 44 -17.83 9.04 -12.72
CA PRO A 44 -19.18 9.53 -12.54
C PRO A 44 -19.19 11.06 -12.49
N GLU A 45 -20.05 11.69 -13.32
CA GLU A 45 -20.09 13.15 -13.54
C GLU A 45 -20.28 13.96 -12.25
N SER A 46 -20.75 13.29 -11.19
CA SER A 46 -20.53 13.74 -9.83
C SER A 46 -19.99 12.58 -9.00
N PRO A 47 -18.80 12.68 -8.40
CA PRO A 47 -18.54 11.87 -7.22
C PRO A 47 -19.55 12.37 -6.21
N GLY A 48 -20.64 11.63 -5.99
CA GLY A 48 -21.50 11.90 -4.86
C GLY A 48 -20.58 11.96 -3.65
N TYR A 49 -20.47 13.13 -3.02
CA TYR A 49 -19.62 13.36 -1.85
C TYR A 49 -20.18 12.58 -0.67
N THR A 50 -20.01 11.28 -0.76
CA THR A 50 -20.34 10.35 0.28
C THR A 50 -19.15 10.34 1.22
N TRP A 51 -19.46 10.16 2.50
CA TRP A 51 -18.46 9.91 3.54
C TRP A 51 -17.47 8.78 3.12
N PHE A 52 -17.92 7.85 2.27
CA PHE A 52 -17.13 6.76 1.71
C PHE A 52 -16.00 7.26 0.80
N GLY A 53 -16.30 8.09 -0.20
CA GLY A 53 -15.28 8.68 -1.09
C GLY A 53 -14.25 9.52 -0.35
N LEU A 54 -14.68 10.26 0.68
CA LEU A 54 -13.76 11.07 1.51
C LEU A 54 -12.81 10.23 2.38
N LEU A 55 -13.23 9.06 2.84
CA LEU A 55 -12.44 8.25 3.79
C LEU A 55 -11.64 7.14 3.13
N VAL A 56 -12.06 6.67 1.94
CA VAL A 56 -11.54 5.47 1.30
C VAL A 56 -10.79 5.77 0.02
N GLU A 57 -11.39 6.58 -0.86
CA GLU A 57 -10.85 6.83 -2.19
C GLU A 57 -9.51 7.57 -2.12
N GLN A 58 -8.50 7.06 -2.83
CA GLN A 58 -7.13 7.59 -2.87
C GLN A 58 -6.39 7.69 -1.51
N ARG A 59 -6.95 7.18 -0.40
CA ARG A 59 -6.33 7.28 0.94
C ARG A 59 -5.37 6.13 1.25
N PHE A 60 -5.58 4.96 0.65
CA PHE A 60 -4.84 3.73 0.99
C PHE A 60 -3.70 3.41 0.04
N PHE A 61 -3.84 3.80 -1.22
CA PHE A 61 -2.80 3.65 -2.23
C PHE A 61 -1.46 4.29 -1.80
N PRO A 62 -1.43 5.53 -1.22
CA PRO A 62 -0.18 6.12 -0.78
C PRO A 62 0.53 5.34 0.33
N ILE A 63 -0.25 4.73 1.24
CA ILE A 63 0.29 3.88 2.31
C ILE A 63 1.02 2.69 1.71
N PHE A 64 0.36 1.98 0.79
CA PHE A 64 0.93 0.81 0.14
C PHE A 64 2.16 1.18 -0.69
N SER A 65 2.13 2.32 -1.39
CA SER A 65 3.28 2.86 -2.14
C SER A 65 4.48 3.13 -1.24
N LEU A 66 4.28 3.85 -0.13
CA LEU A 66 5.33 4.13 0.84
C LEU A 66 5.95 2.85 1.41
N LEU A 67 5.09 1.88 1.79
CA LEU A 67 5.51 0.60 2.37
C LEU A 67 6.25 -0.30 1.38
N PHE A 68 5.99 -0.16 0.08
CA PHE A 68 6.78 -0.81 -0.96
C PHE A 68 8.22 -0.29 -0.95
N GLY A 69 8.40 1.04 -0.93
CA GLY A 69 9.71 1.68 -0.81
C GLY A 69 10.48 1.32 0.47
N VAL A 70 9.77 1.27 1.61
CA VAL A 70 10.32 0.78 2.89
C VAL A 70 10.75 -0.68 2.77
N GLY A 71 9.87 -1.55 2.28
CA GLY A 71 10.14 -2.97 2.11
C GLY A 71 11.32 -3.25 1.18
N PHE A 72 11.41 -2.52 0.07
CA PHE A 72 12.52 -2.60 -0.88
C PHE A 72 13.85 -2.27 -0.22
N SER A 73 13.92 -1.18 0.56
CA SER A 73 15.16 -0.76 1.22
C SER A 73 15.58 -1.67 2.38
N LEU A 74 14.61 -2.21 3.13
CA LEU A 74 14.89 -3.23 4.13
C LEU A 74 15.42 -4.53 3.49
N LEU A 75 14.85 -4.92 2.34
CA LEU A 75 15.31 -6.07 1.59
C LEU A 75 16.73 -5.86 1.03
N LEU A 76 17.04 -4.69 0.48
CA LEU A 76 18.38 -4.35 0.01
C LEU A 76 19.41 -4.48 1.14
N ARG A 77 19.11 -3.93 2.33
CA ARG A 77 19.97 -4.04 3.51
C ARG A 77 20.18 -5.50 3.91
N SER A 78 19.10 -6.27 4.00
CA SER A 78 19.18 -7.69 4.37
C SER A 78 19.90 -8.55 3.31
N ALA A 79 19.79 -8.21 2.03
CA ALA A 79 20.45 -8.94 0.95
C ALA A 79 21.95 -8.63 0.90
N GLY A 80 22.37 -7.40 1.20
CA GLY A 80 23.78 -7.02 1.28
C GLY A 80 24.56 -7.78 2.36
N GLU A 81 23.88 -8.25 3.41
CA GLU A 81 24.48 -9.10 4.45
C GLU A 81 24.56 -10.59 4.06
N ARG A 82 23.82 -11.02 3.02
CA ARG A 82 23.63 -12.45 2.69
C ARG A 82 24.14 -12.87 1.33
N THR A 83 24.35 -11.93 0.41
CA THR A 83 24.64 -12.25 -1.00
C THR A 83 25.59 -11.22 -1.61
N ALA A 84 26.54 -11.68 -2.43
CA ALA A 84 27.51 -10.82 -3.12
C ALA A 84 26.88 -9.83 -4.11
N ARG A 85 25.69 -10.13 -4.66
CA ARG A 85 25.00 -9.34 -5.68
C ARG A 85 23.55 -8.99 -5.28
N PRO A 86 23.34 -8.13 -4.26
CA PRO A 86 21.99 -7.85 -3.72
C PRO A 86 21.06 -7.16 -4.74
N ARG A 87 21.61 -6.33 -5.64
CA ARG A 87 20.84 -5.64 -6.67
C ARG A 87 20.26 -6.59 -7.73
N LEU A 88 20.96 -7.68 -8.05
CA LEU A 88 20.48 -8.68 -9.00
C LEU A 88 19.25 -9.43 -8.44
N LEU A 89 19.25 -9.73 -7.14
CA LEU A 89 18.09 -10.30 -6.46
C LEU A 89 16.88 -9.36 -6.52
N LEU A 90 17.10 -8.04 -6.33
CA LEU A 90 16.04 -7.04 -6.44
C LEU A 90 15.52 -6.91 -7.88
N LEU A 91 16.42 -6.93 -8.86
CA LEU A 91 16.06 -6.93 -10.29
C LEU A 91 15.15 -8.12 -10.61
N ARG A 92 15.55 -9.34 -10.25
CA ARG A 92 14.74 -10.56 -10.44
C ARG A 92 13.37 -10.45 -9.78
N ARG A 93 13.32 -9.96 -8.53
CA ARG A 93 12.06 -9.77 -7.82
C ARG A 93 11.12 -8.82 -8.54
N LEU A 94 11.64 -7.69 -9.00
CA LEU A 94 10.85 -6.70 -9.71
C LEU A 94 10.43 -7.20 -11.09
N THR A 95 11.27 -7.95 -11.82
CA THR A 95 10.88 -8.52 -13.11
C THR A 95 9.84 -9.63 -12.96
N THR A 96 9.94 -10.48 -11.93
CA THR A 96 8.87 -11.47 -11.64
C THR A 96 7.58 -10.77 -11.21
N LEU A 97 7.68 -9.68 -10.43
CA LEU A 97 6.52 -8.86 -10.06
C LEU A 97 5.87 -8.24 -11.29
N LEU A 98 6.68 -7.75 -12.24
CA LEU A 98 6.20 -7.20 -13.51
C LEU A 98 5.50 -8.27 -14.35
N ALA A 99 6.06 -9.49 -14.43
CA ALA A 99 5.42 -10.59 -15.15
C ALA A 99 4.07 -10.97 -14.54
N MET A 100 3.98 -11.07 -13.21
CA MET A 100 2.72 -11.34 -12.51
C MET A 100 1.70 -10.20 -12.71
N GLY A 101 2.14 -8.94 -12.61
CA GLY A 101 1.27 -7.78 -12.85
C GLY A 101 0.79 -7.69 -14.29
N ALA A 102 1.66 -7.95 -15.27
CA ALA A 102 1.27 -8.02 -16.67
C ALA A 102 0.26 -9.14 -16.93
N ALA A 103 0.47 -10.33 -16.35
CA ALA A 103 -0.50 -11.42 -16.45
C ALA A 103 -1.85 -11.04 -15.81
N HIS A 104 -1.85 -10.41 -14.64
CA HIS A 104 -3.07 -9.94 -13.98
C HIS A 104 -3.78 -8.85 -14.81
N HIS A 105 -3.03 -7.88 -15.34
CA HIS A 105 -3.54 -6.83 -16.20
C HIS A 105 -4.20 -7.37 -17.48
N LEU A 106 -3.54 -8.34 -18.13
CA LEU A 106 -4.01 -8.92 -19.38
C LEU A 106 -5.18 -9.91 -19.19
N LEU A 107 -5.16 -10.69 -18.10
CA LEU A 107 -6.10 -11.81 -17.90
C LEU A 107 -7.30 -11.45 -17.01
N LEU A 108 -7.15 -10.50 -16.09
CA LEU A 108 -8.14 -10.25 -15.04
C LEU A 108 -8.67 -8.82 -15.06
N TRP A 109 -7.81 -7.80 -14.94
CA TRP A 109 -8.28 -6.42 -14.79
C TRP A 109 -7.26 -5.36 -15.21
N GLN A 110 -7.68 -4.41 -16.07
CA GLN A 110 -6.81 -3.40 -16.69
C GLN A 110 -6.31 -2.28 -15.75
N GLY A 111 -6.79 -2.20 -14.51
CA GLY A 111 -6.37 -1.17 -13.54
C GLY A 111 -5.20 -1.55 -12.63
N ASP A 112 -4.44 -2.60 -12.97
CA ASP A 112 -3.48 -3.21 -12.05
C ASP A 112 -2.34 -2.28 -11.60
N ILE A 113 -2.24 -2.08 -10.28
CA ILE A 113 -1.16 -1.31 -9.65
C ILE A 113 0.17 -2.07 -9.63
N LEU A 114 0.15 -3.40 -9.73
CA LEU A 114 1.32 -4.25 -9.53
C LEU A 114 2.34 -4.07 -10.65
N ALA A 115 1.86 -4.03 -11.91
CA ALA A 115 2.69 -3.72 -13.06
C ALA A 115 3.33 -2.32 -12.93
N ILE A 116 2.55 -1.30 -12.55
CA ILE A 116 3.04 0.07 -12.31
C ILE A 116 4.12 0.07 -11.24
N TYR A 117 3.90 -0.62 -10.13
CA TYR A 117 4.86 -0.72 -9.03
C TYR A 117 6.15 -1.42 -9.44
N ALA A 118 6.05 -2.45 -10.26
CA ALA A 118 7.21 -3.15 -10.76
C ALA A 118 8.05 -2.26 -11.70
N VAL A 119 7.41 -1.54 -12.63
CA VAL A 119 8.08 -0.58 -13.54
C VAL A 119 8.74 0.55 -12.76
N VAL A 120 8.01 1.21 -11.86
CA VAL A 120 8.57 2.28 -11.01
C VAL A 120 9.68 1.72 -10.11
N GLY A 121 9.53 0.50 -9.62
CA GLY A 121 10.57 -0.21 -8.89
C GLY A 121 11.86 -0.38 -9.70
N LEU A 122 11.74 -0.80 -10.96
CA LEU A 122 12.86 -1.02 -11.88
C LEU A 122 13.54 0.27 -12.32
N VAL A 123 12.75 1.30 -12.66
CA VAL A 123 13.24 2.54 -13.26
C VAL A 123 13.65 3.57 -12.22
N VAL A 124 13.06 3.54 -11.02
CA VAL A 124 13.28 4.56 -9.99
C VAL A 124 13.96 3.98 -8.76
N LEU A 125 13.36 2.98 -8.11
CA LEU A 125 13.92 2.44 -6.86
C LEU A 125 15.24 1.73 -7.06
N LEU A 126 15.39 0.91 -8.11
CA LEU A 126 16.62 0.18 -8.36
C LEU A 126 17.78 1.15 -8.66
N PRO A 127 17.67 2.13 -9.58
CA PRO A 127 18.63 3.24 -9.75
C PRO A 127 18.92 4.04 -8.48
N SER A 128 17.93 4.23 -7.61
CA SER A 128 18.15 4.93 -6.34
C SER A 128 19.14 4.21 -5.41
N THR A 129 19.42 2.92 -5.62
CA THR A 129 20.36 2.14 -4.79
C THR A 129 21.83 2.51 -4.99
N TRP A 130 22.16 3.24 -6.04
CA TRP A 130 23.49 3.79 -6.27
C TRP A 130 23.64 5.23 -5.74
N LEU A 131 22.54 5.87 -5.40
CA LEU A 131 22.52 7.25 -4.92
C LEU A 131 22.73 7.35 -3.40
N PRO A 132 23.39 8.42 -2.90
CA PRO A 132 23.49 8.68 -1.48
C PRO A 132 22.10 9.03 -0.89
N ARG A 133 21.93 8.83 0.42
CA ARG A 133 20.63 9.01 1.12
C ARG A 133 20.00 10.40 0.95
N TRP A 134 20.82 11.45 0.83
CA TRP A 134 20.32 12.81 0.63
C TRP A 134 19.78 13.01 -0.79
N ALA A 135 20.41 12.43 -1.80
CA ALA A 135 19.94 12.51 -3.18
C ALA A 135 18.62 11.75 -3.34
N VAL A 136 18.46 10.61 -2.68
CA VAL A 136 17.18 9.88 -2.65
C VAL A 136 16.07 10.70 -1.99
N ALA A 137 16.37 11.42 -0.90
CA ALA A 137 15.39 12.28 -0.24
C ALA A 137 15.03 13.51 -1.09
N GLY A 138 16.02 14.14 -1.73
CA GLY A 138 15.79 15.25 -2.66
C GLY A 138 14.95 14.82 -3.86
N LEU A 139 15.27 13.66 -4.44
CA LEU A 139 14.51 13.10 -5.56
C LEU A 139 13.07 12.72 -5.15
N ALA A 140 12.88 12.19 -3.94
CA ALA A 140 11.54 11.95 -3.39
C ALA A 140 10.71 13.24 -3.33
N ALA A 141 11.29 14.33 -2.82
CA ALA A 141 10.63 15.64 -2.77
C ALA A 141 10.30 16.17 -4.17
N VAL A 142 11.25 16.10 -5.11
CA VAL A 142 11.04 16.53 -6.50
C VAL A 142 9.92 15.76 -7.17
N PHE A 143 9.89 14.42 -7.07
CA PHE A 143 8.81 13.63 -7.66
C PHE A 143 7.45 13.89 -7.00
N LEU A 144 7.40 14.05 -5.67
CA LEU A 144 6.14 14.36 -4.99
C LEU A 144 5.58 15.73 -5.39
N VAL A 145 6.43 16.77 -5.36
CA VAL A 145 6.02 18.13 -5.76
C VAL A 145 5.67 18.18 -7.25
N GLY A 146 6.48 17.56 -8.10
CA GLY A 146 6.21 17.48 -9.54
C GLY A 146 4.91 16.74 -9.86
N ALA A 147 4.62 15.64 -9.17
CA ALA A 147 3.36 14.92 -9.31
C ALA A 147 2.15 15.76 -8.88
N LEU A 148 2.26 16.49 -7.76
CA LEU A 148 1.21 17.40 -7.30
C LEU A 148 1.01 18.61 -8.23
N ALA A 149 2.06 19.10 -8.87
CA ALA A 149 1.97 20.25 -9.77
C ALA A 149 1.47 19.88 -11.18
N LEU A 150 1.91 18.74 -11.72
CA LEU A 150 1.72 18.40 -13.14
C LEU A 150 0.64 17.35 -13.40
N ALA A 151 0.41 16.44 -12.45
CA ALA A 151 -0.54 15.34 -12.61
C ALA A 151 -1.23 15.00 -11.28
N PRO A 152 -1.87 15.98 -10.61
CA PRO A 152 -2.42 15.77 -9.30
C PRO A 152 -3.58 14.76 -9.34
N GLY A 153 -3.60 13.86 -8.36
CA GLY A 153 -4.63 12.82 -8.22
C GLY A 153 -4.33 11.55 -9.03
N SER A 154 -3.18 11.49 -9.71
CA SER A 154 -2.77 10.34 -10.51
C SER A 154 -1.75 9.44 -9.80
N VAL A 155 -1.44 8.30 -10.43
CA VAL A 155 -0.34 7.41 -10.06
C VAL A 155 1.05 8.07 -10.19
N ALA A 156 1.16 9.33 -10.64
CA ALA A 156 2.43 10.05 -10.65
C ALA A 156 3.07 10.22 -9.25
N LEU A 157 2.31 10.03 -8.17
CA LEU A 157 2.84 10.03 -6.79
C LEU A 157 3.69 8.79 -6.46
N VAL A 158 3.54 7.66 -7.19
CA VAL A 158 4.21 6.38 -6.88
C VAL A 158 5.74 6.56 -6.73
N PRO A 159 6.46 7.17 -7.69
CA PRO A 159 7.92 7.28 -7.61
C PRO A 159 8.39 8.07 -6.40
N GLY A 160 7.70 9.18 -6.10
CA GLY A 160 7.99 10.02 -4.96
C GLY A 160 7.77 9.31 -3.63
N LEU A 161 6.66 8.58 -3.48
CA LEU A 161 6.35 7.81 -2.28
C LEU A 161 7.29 6.60 -2.09
N PHE A 162 7.64 5.93 -3.18
CA PHE A 162 8.62 4.84 -3.16
C PHE A 162 9.98 5.34 -2.65
N LEU A 163 10.46 6.45 -3.23
CA LEU A 163 11.72 7.07 -2.80
C LEU A 163 11.64 7.62 -1.38
N LEU A 164 10.50 8.17 -0.97
CA LEU A 164 10.27 8.62 0.41
C LEU A 164 10.39 7.45 1.38
N GLY A 165 9.73 6.32 1.12
CA GLY A 165 9.83 5.11 1.93
C GLY A 165 11.26 4.55 2.00
N SER A 166 11.97 4.61 0.87
CA SER A 166 13.40 4.27 0.78
C SER A 166 14.27 5.21 1.63
N ALA A 167 14.06 6.52 1.53
CA ALA A 167 14.77 7.54 2.30
C ALA A 167 14.53 7.37 3.80
N LEU A 168 13.28 7.23 4.24
CA LEU A 168 12.93 7.02 5.66
C LEU A 168 13.66 5.80 6.25
N THR A 169 13.80 4.74 5.46
CA THR A 169 14.55 3.53 5.85
C THR A 169 16.06 3.78 5.94
N ARG A 170 16.63 4.52 4.98
CA ARG A 170 18.07 4.86 4.95
C ARG A 170 18.49 5.84 6.06
N TYR A 171 17.58 6.70 6.50
CA TYR A 171 17.79 7.61 7.64
C TYR A 171 17.49 6.95 9.00
N GLY A 172 17.03 5.70 9.03
CA GLY A 172 16.68 5.01 10.28
C GLY A 172 15.46 5.63 10.97
N VAL A 173 14.60 6.33 10.23
CA VAL A 173 13.38 6.96 10.77
C VAL A 173 12.39 5.88 11.21
N ILE A 174 12.30 4.77 10.47
CA ILE A 174 11.44 3.62 10.83
C ILE A 174 11.83 3.06 12.21
N ASP A 175 13.12 2.79 12.44
CA ASP A 175 13.63 2.31 13.73
C ASP A 175 13.41 3.33 14.89
N ARG A 176 13.28 4.62 14.57
CA ARG A 176 13.03 5.70 15.56
C ARG A 176 11.55 5.83 15.90
N ILE A 177 10.68 5.77 14.88
CA ILE A 177 9.22 5.80 15.04
C ILE A 177 8.73 4.55 15.77
N GLU A 178 9.38 3.41 15.59
CA GLU A 178 9.11 2.19 16.37
C GLU A 178 9.53 2.28 17.83
N ARG A 179 10.41 3.22 18.21
CA ARG A 179 10.81 3.44 19.61
C ARG A 179 10.04 4.56 20.31
N SER A 180 9.54 5.57 19.61
CA SER A 180 8.75 6.68 20.19
C SER A 180 7.26 6.63 19.87
N THR A 181 6.39 6.77 20.88
CA THR A 181 4.93 6.95 20.68
C THR A 181 4.59 8.40 20.34
N ARG A 182 5.34 9.35 20.91
CA ARG A 182 5.05 10.79 20.82
C ARG A 182 5.20 11.32 19.40
N VAL A 183 6.26 10.88 18.70
CA VAL A 183 6.54 11.33 17.32
C VAL A 183 5.39 10.99 16.37
N PRO A 184 4.97 9.71 16.22
CA PRO A 184 3.82 9.38 15.40
C PRO A 184 2.52 10.00 15.91
N ALA A 185 2.31 10.14 17.23
CA ALA A 185 1.10 10.81 17.75
C ALA A 185 1.00 12.28 17.30
N VAL A 186 2.06 13.08 17.52
CA VAL A 186 2.09 14.50 17.13
C VAL A 186 1.99 14.65 15.62
N LEU A 187 2.78 13.87 14.87
CA LEU A 187 2.75 13.92 13.40
C LEU A 187 1.36 13.51 12.87
N GLY A 188 0.76 12.47 13.41
CA GLY A 188 -0.58 12.01 13.02
C GLY A 188 -1.66 13.05 13.29
N LEU A 189 -1.61 13.73 14.44
CA LEU A 189 -2.54 14.82 14.77
C LEU A 189 -2.36 16.01 13.84
N LEU A 190 -1.11 16.41 13.53
CA LEU A 190 -0.84 17.49 12.59
C LEU A 190 -1.36 17.16 11.18
N LEU A 191 -1.09 15.94 10.70
CA LEU A 191 -1.58 15.48 9.40
C LEU A 191 -3.11 15.41 9.35
N ALA A 192 -3.74 14.92 10.42
CA ALA A 192 -5.20 14.89 10.52
C ALA A 192 -5.81 16.30 10.55
N ALA A 193 -5.21 17.23 11.31
CA ALA A 193 -5.66 18.62 11.38
C ALA A 193 -5.55 19.32 10.02
N LEU A 194 -4.47 19.06 9.27
CA LEU A 194 -4.29 19.58 7.91
C LEU A 194 -5.21 18.90 6.89
N ALA A 195 -5.58 17.63 7.09
CA ALA A 195 -6.47 16.91 6.17
C ALA A 195 -7.89 17.48 6.15
N VAL A 196 -8.38 18.02 7.28
CA VAL A 196 -9.75 18.57 7.40
C VAL A 196 -10.02 19.73 6.43
N PRO A 197 -9.25 20.84 6.42
CA PRO A 197 -9.49 21.93 5.49
C PRO A 197 -9.30 21.51 4.03
N VAL A 198 -8.34 20.62 3.73
CA VAL A 198 -8.15 20.11 2.36
C VAL A 198 -9.34 19.26 1.91
N ALA A 199 -9.90 18.44 2.80
CA ALA A 199 -11.11 17.66 2.51
C ALA A 199 -12.34 18.56 2.31
N ARG A 200 -12.43 19.70 3.03
CA ARG A 200 -13.48 20.71 2.77
C ARG A 200 -13.34 21.30 1.37
N LEU A 201 -12.14 21.72 0.98
CA LEU A 201 -11.87 22.23 -0.37
C LEU A 201 -12.12 21.19 -1.47
N GLN A 202 -11.87 19.90 -1.18
CA GLN A 202 -12.19 18.79 -2.08
C GLN A 202 -13.70 18.66 -2.31
N VAL A 203 -14.52 18.81 -1.25
CA VAL A 203 -15.99 18.81 -1.35
C VAL A 203 -16.49 20.02 -2.14
N GLU A 204 -15.83 21.16 -1.98
CA GLU A 204 -16.11 22.39 -2.72
C GLU A 204 -15.58 22.36 -4.18
N GLN A 205 -15.06 21.22 -4.65
CA GLN A 205 -14.52 21.03 -6.01
C GLN A 205 -13.36 21.95 -6.39
N VAL A 206 -12.73 22.61 -5.42
CA VAL A 206 -11.58 23.49 -5.68
C VAL A 206 -10.39 22.64 -6.09
N GLN A 207 -9.91 22.83 -7.32
CA GLN A 207 -8.76 22.11 -7.90
C GLN A 207 -8.80 20.61 -7.59
N PHE A 208 -9.90 19.95 -7.92
CA PHE A 208 -10.25 18.61 -7.43
C PHE A 208 -9.10 17.60 -7.45
N GLY A 209 -8.31 17.51 -8.53
CA GLY A 209 -7.16 16.61 -8.58
C GLY A 209 -6.12 16.88 -7.47
N LEU A 210 -5.81 18.16 -7.21
CA LEU A 210 -4.81 18.55 -6.22
C LEU A 210 -5.34 18.34 -4.80
N THR A 211 -6.58 18.75 -4.54
CA THR A 211 -7.20 18.56 -3.21
C THR A 211 -7.43 17.08 -2.91
N LEU A 212 -7.81 16.27 -3.90
CA LEU A 212 -7.89 14.81 -3.79
C LEU A 212 -6.53 14.20 -3.44
N ALA A 213 -5.46 14.59 -4.14
CA ALA A 213 -4.11 14.08 -3.88
C ALA A 213 -3.58 14.48 -2.51
N LEU A 214 -3.68 15.77 -2.16
CA LEU A 214 -3.22 16.29 -0.88
C LEU A 214 -4.00 15.68 0.29
N ALA A 215 -5.34 15.62 0.19
CA ALA A 215 -6.15 14.97 1.20
C ALA A 215 -5.77 13.48 1.33
N GLY A 216 -5.56 12.81 0.19
CA GLY A 216 -5.03 11.44 0.12
C GLY A 216 -3.75 11.24 0.91
N LEU A 217 -2.72 12.04 0.64
CA LEU A 217 -1.42 11.98 1.31
C LEU A 217 -1.52 12.28 2.82
N LEU A 218 -2.27 13.32 3.19
CA LEU A 218 -2.41 13.74 4.59
C LEU A 218 -3.14 12.68 5.41
N THR A 219 -4.26 12.18 4.91
CA THR A 219 -5.04 11.11 5.58
C THR A 219 -4.28 9.80 5.61
N ALA A 220 -3.57 9.43 4.54
CA ALA A 220 -2.70 8.25 4.52
C ALA A 220 -1.65 8.30 5.65
N GLY A 221 -0.97 9.45 5.78
CA GLY A 221 0.01 9.66 6.83
C GLY A 221 -0.61 9.67 8.23
N ALA A 222 -1.80 10.27 8.38
CA ALA A 222 -2.56 10.24 9.63
C ALA A 222 -2.96 8.81 10.03
N TYR A 223 -3.44 7.99 9.08
CA TYR A 223 -3.77 6.58 9.31
C TYR A 223 -2.54 5.75 9.73
N VAL A 224 -1.42 5.91 9.03
CA VAL A 224 -0.16 5.21 9.38
C VAL A 224 0.29 5.61 10.80
N CYS A 225 0.29 6.90 11.10
CA CYS A 225 0.67 7.42 12.42
C CYS A 225 -0.28 6.93 13.52
N GLY A 226 -1.59 6.99 13.28
CA GLY A 226 -2.60 6.48 14.20
C GLY A 226 -2.44 5.00 14.46
N MET A 227 -2.24 4.18 13.41
CA MET A 227 -1.98 2.74 13.56
C MET A 227 -0.73 2.46 14.39
N LEU A 228 0.36 3.21 14.17
CA LEU A 228 1.59 3.08 14.95
C LEU A 228 1.39 3.42 16.44
N VAL A 229 0.53 4.39 16.75
CA VAL A 229 0.16 4.72 18.14
C VAL A 229 -0.72 3.62 18.74
N LEU A 230 -1.74 3.16 18.02
CA LEU A 230 -2.65 2.11 18.47
C LEU A 230 -1.93 0.79 18.74
N LEU A 231 -0.91 0.46 17.96
CA LEU A 231 -0.04 -0.70 18.17
C LEU A 231 0.77 -0.66 19.48
N ARG A 232 0.75 0.47 20.21
CA ARG A 232 1.35 0.59 21.55
C ARG A 232 0.35 0.56 22.69
N THR A 233 -0.93 0.39 22.38
CA THR A 233 -2.02 0.26 23.34
C THR A 233 -2.37 -1.22 23.52
N PRO A 234 -3.22 -1.61 24.49
CA PRO A 234 -3.73 -2.99 24.58
C PRO A 234 -4.40 -3.52 23.29
N LEU A 235 -4.82 -2.63 22.39
CA LEU A 235 -5.39 -2.99 21.08
C LEU A 235 -4.40 -3.70 20.15
N ARG A 236 -3.09 -3.64 20.44
CA ARG A 236 -2.03 -4.28 19.64
C ARG A 236 -2.36 -5.72 19.26
N ARG A 237 -2.81 -6.53 20.24
CA ARG A 237 -3.12 -7.96 20.01
C ARG A 237 -4.26 -8.13 19.01
N ALA A 238 -5.33 -7.36 19.16
CA ALA A 238 -6.47 -7.41 18.26
C ALA A 238 -6.07 -6.99 16.84
N LEU A 239 -5.32 -5.89 16.71
CA LEU A 239 -4.84 -5.39 15.41
C LEU A 239 -3.91 -6.40 14.72
N GLU A 240 -3.05 -7.08 15.47
CA GLU A 240 -2.19 -8.13 14.92
C GLU A 240 -3.00 -9.35 14.47
N ILE A 241 -4.01 -9.78 15.22
CA ILE A 241 -4.90 -10.89 14.83
C ILE A 241 -5.66 -10.55 13.55
N VAL A 242 -6.18 -9.33 13.43
CA VAL A 242 -7.01 -8.91 12.30
C VAL A 242 -6.15 -8.64 11.06
N PHE A 243 -5.14 -7.78 11.15
CA PHE A 243 -4.46 -7.25 9.97
C PHE A 243 -3.15 -7.97 9.61
N ALA A 244 -2.42 -8.53 10.57
CA ALA A 244 -1.12 -9.13 10.26
C ALA A 244 -1.22 -10.33 9.29
N PRO A 245 -2.22 -11.25 9.40
CA PRO A 245 -2.38 -12.33 8.42
C PRO A 245 -2.57 -11.81 7.01
N LEU A 246 -3.43 -10.79 6.85
CA LEU A 246 -3.71 -10.16 5.56
C LEU A 246 -2.46 -9.53 4.95
N GLY A 247 -1.69 -8.79 5.76
CA GLY A 247 -0.47 -8.12 5.31
C GLY A 247 0.71 -9.05 5.06
N ARG A 248 0.78 -10.20 5.76
CA ARG A 248 1.80 -11.23 5.53
C ARG A 248 1.62 -11.96 4.19
N MET A 249 0.40 -11.94 3.67
CA MET A 249 0.00 -12.54 2.40
C MET A 249 -0.51 -11.47 1.42
N ALA A 250 0.07 -10.27 1.47
CA ALA A 250 -0.43 -9.11 0.74
C ALA A 250 -0.53 -9.34 -0.78
N LEU A 251 0.42 -10.05 -1.40
CA LEU A 251 0.39 -10.32 -2.84
C LEU A 251 -0.67 -11.37 -3.19
N THR A 252 -0.73 -12.45 -2.40
CA THR A 252 -1.77 -13.47 -2.55
C THR A 252 -3.17 -12.85 -2.39
N ASN A 253 -3.37 -12.03 -1.35
CA ASN A 253 -4.65 -11.42 -1.05
C ASN A 253 -5.01 -10.32 -2.06
N TYR A 254 -4.04 -9.57 -2.58
CA TYR A 254 -4.28 -8.62 -3.65
C TYR A 254 -4.79 -9.32 -4.93
N LEU A 255 -4.09 -10.36 -5.40
CA LEU A 255 -4.48 -11.07 -6.62
C LEU A 255 -5.80 -11.84 -6.46
N SER A 256 -5.98 -12.54 -5.34
CA SER A 256 -7.22 -13.26 -5.06
C SER A 256 -8.40 -12.32 -4.85
N ALA A 257 -8.20 -11.09 -4.34
CA ALA A 257 -9.27 -10.12 -4.20
C ALA A 257 -9.92 -9.78 -5.55
N THR A 258 -9.12 -9.59 -6.61
CA THR A 258 -9.66 -9.35 -7.96
C THR A 258 -10.53 -10.51 -8.42
N VAL A 259 -10.03 -11.74 -8.29
CA VAL A 259 -10.79 -12.94 -8.66
C VAL A 259 -12.10 -13.05 -7.86
N LEU A 260 -12.02 -12.83 -6.55
CA LEU A 260 -13.19 -12.90 -5.67
C LEU A 260 -14.23 -11.83 -6.01
N VAL A 261 -13.82 -10.58 -6.29
CA VAL A 261 -14.75 -9.53 -6.73
C VAL A 261 -15.38 -9.90 -8.07
N LEU A 262 -14.60 -10.35 -9.06
CA LEU A 262 -15.13 -10.77 -10.36
C LEU A 262 -16.12 -11.93 -10.25
N THR A 263 -15.91 -12.84 -9.30
CA THR A 263 -16.84 -13.97 -9.05
C THR A 263 -18.09 -13.55 -8.27
N ALA A 264 -17.96 -12.59 -7.33
CA ALA A 264 -19.07 -12.14 -6.49
C ALA A 264 -19.98 -11.13 -7.20
N ALA A 265 -19.42 -10.28 -8.06
CA ALA A 265 -20.15 -9.19 -8.72
C ALA A 265 -21.40 -9.65 -9.48
N PRO A 266 -21.36 -10.71 -10.30
CA PRO A 266 -22.56 -11.20 -11.00
C PRO A 266 -23.67 -11.70 -10.07
N MET A 267 -23.33 -12.13 -8.84
CA MET A 267 -24.29 -12.64 -7.85
C MET A 267 -25.11 -11.53 -7.20
N VAL A 268 -24.57 -10.31 -7.17
CA VAL A 268 -25.23 -9.12 -6.59
C VAL A 268 -26.21 -8.51 -7.60
N GLY A 269 -25.88 -8.58 -8.89
CA GLY A 269 -26.65 -7.94 -9.95
C GLY A 269 -26.56 -6.40 -9.93
N GLY A 270 -27.34 -5.77 -10.80
CA GLY A 270 -27.30 -4.31 -11.00
C GLY A 270 -26.04 -3.83 -11.70
N VAL A 271 -25.88 -2.51 -11.79
CA VAL A 271 -24.75 -1.87 -12.47
C VAL A 271 -23.68 -1.48 -11.45
N PRO A 272 -22.45 -2.01 -11.52
CA PRO A 272 -21.46 -1.86 -10.45
C PRO A 272 -21.09 -0.42 -10.06
N HIS A 273 -21.06 0.52 -11.02
CA HIS A 273 -20.74 1.92 -10.74
C HIS A 273 -21.86 2.66 -9.99
N GLU A 274 -23.07 2.11 -9.96
CA GLU A 274 -24.22 2.66 -9.23
C GLU A 274 -24.39 2.04 -7.84
N TRP A 275 -23.56 1.05 -7.48
CA TRP A 275 -23.67 0.40 -6.19
C TRP A 275 -23.52 1.39 -5.02
N PRO A 276 -24.47 1.41 -4.06
CA PRO A 276 -24.33 2.23 -2.88
C PRO A 276 -23.19 1.71 -2.00
N ALA A 277 -22.68 2.58 -1.12
CA ALA A 277 -21.58 2.24 -0.21
C ALA A 277 -21.87 0.98 0.64
N SER A 278 -23.13 0.73 1.02
CA SER A 278 -23.53 -0.48 1.75
C SER A 278 -23.22 -1.76 0.97
N THR A 279 -23.54 -1.79 -0.32
CA THR A 279 -23.28 -2.95 -1.19
C THR A 279 -21.79 -3.20 -1.31
N VAL A 280 -21.00 -2.15 -1.53
CA VAL A 280 -19.54 -2.22 -1.58
C VAL A 280 -18.96 -2.76 -0.27
N LEU A 281 -19.45 -2.28 0.88
CA LEU A 281 -19.02 -2.72 2.21
C LEU A 281 -19.36 -4.17 2.48
N ILE A 282 -20.53 -4.65 2.04
CA ILE A 282 -20.94 -6.05 2.20
C ILE A 282 -20.03 -6.95 1.36
N ILE A 283 -19.82 -6.63 0.08
CA ILE A 283 -18.94 -7.41 -0.81
C ILE A 283 -17.52 -7.44 -0.26
N ALA A 284 -16.94 -6.27 0.02
CA ALA A 284 -15.58 -6.17 0.55
C ALA A 284 -15.46 -6.87 1.90
N GLY A 285 -16.42 -6.69 2.81
CA GLY A 285 -16.45 -7.32 4.13
C GLY A 285 -16.49 -8.85 4.04
N GLY A 286 -17.31 -9.39 3.15
CA GLY A 286 -17.38 -10.83 2.88
C GLY A 286 -16.06 -11.38 2.34
N ILE A 287 -15.49 -10.71 1.33
CA ILE A 287 -14.20 -11.08 0.74
C ILE A 287 -13.08 -11.01 1.79
N LEU A 288 -13.01 -9.95 2.59
CA LEU A 288 -12.01 -9.78 3.64
C LEU A 288 -12.15 -10.84 4.73
N ALA A 289 -13.38 -11.21 5.11
CA ALA A 289 -13.60 -12.26 6.09
C ALA A 289 -13.08 -13.62 5.58
N VAL A 290 -13.38 -13.95 4.32
CA VAL A 290 -12.87 -15.16 3.66
C VAL A 290 -11.34 -15.14 3.55
N GLN A 291 -10.76 -14.04 3.08
CA GLN A 291 -9.32 -13.88 2.94
C GLN A 291 -8.60 -13.91 4.29
N TRP A 292 -9.20 -13.34 5.34
CA TRP A 292 -8.66 -13.36 6.69
C TRP A 292 -8.67 -14.78 7.27
N ALA A 293 -9.80 -15.50 7.16
CA ALA A 293 -9.91 -16.89 7.61
C ALA A 293 -8.91 -17.78 6.85
N TRP A 294 -8.82 -17.63 5.53
CA TRP A 294 -7.84 -18.35 4.72
C TRP A 294 -6.40 -18.01 5.14
N SER A 295 -6.06 -16.73 5.26
CA SER A 295 -4.71 -16.29 5.61
C SER A 295 -4.29 -16.76 6.99
N THR A 296 -5.19 -16.73 7.98
CA THR A 296 -4.91 -17.22 9.33
C THR A 296 -4.67 -18.72 9.36
N LEU A 297 -5.56 -19.52 8.74
CA LEU A 297 -5.40 -20.96 8.65
C LEU A 297 -4.13 -21.36 7.89
N TRP A 298 -3.87 -20.71 6.76
CA TRP A 298 -2.68 -20.97 5.94
C TRP A 298 -1.39 -20.66 6.71
N LEU A 299 -1.33 -19.51 7.38
CA LEU A 299 -0.13 -19.10 8.14
C LEU A 299 0.09 -19.90 9.42
N GLY A 300 -0.92 -20.62 9.91
CA GLY A 300 -0.78 -21.63 10.95
C GLY A 300 0.06 -22.84 10.50
N ARG A 301 0.09 -23.13 9.20
CA ARG A 301 0.81 -24.27 8.62
C ARG A 301 2.04 -23.88 7.79
N PHE A 302 2.01 -22.73 7.13
CA PHE A 302 3.05 -22.25 6.21
C PHE A 302 3.59 -20.87 6.63
N ARG A 303 4.86 -20.58 6.32
CA ARG A 303 5.50 -19.32 6.77
C ARG A 303 5.15 -18.10 5.90
N GLN A 304 4.66 -18.33 4.68
CA GLN A 304 4.42 -17.35 3.62
C GLN A 304 3.17 -17.74 2.84
N GLY A 305 2.51 -16.79 2.19
CA GLY A 305 1.42 -17.10 1.26
C GLY A 305 1.91 -17.83 0.00
N PRO A 306 1.00 -18.47 -0.74
CA PRO A 306 1.33 -19.30 -1.90
C PRO A 306 1.99 -18.49 -3.02
N VAL A 307 1.49 -17.29 -3.34
CA VAL A 307 2.08 -16.45 -4.39
C VAL A 307 3.41 -15.86 -3.91
N GLU A 308 3.51 -15.46 -2.64
CA GLU A 308 4.77 -15.00 -2.05
C GLU A 308 5.84 -16.08 -2.10
N TRP A 309 5.46 -17.34 -1.80
CA TRP A 309 6.36 -18.49 -1.87
C TRP A 309 6.86 -18.72 -3.30
N LEU A 310 5.96 -18.75 -4.29
CA LEU A 310 6.32 -18.88 -5.70
C LEU A 310 7.25 -17.74 -6.14
N TRP A 311 6.91 -16.51 -5.75
CA TRP A 311 7.72 -15.33 -6.05
C TRP A 311 9.13 -15.42 -5.44
N ARG A 312 9.28 -15.95 -4.23
CA ARG A 312 10.61 -16.16 -3.64
C ARG A 312 11.40 -17.27 -4.30
N TRP A 313 10.74 -18.32 -4.79
CA TRP A 313 11.41 -19.45 -5.43
C TRP A 313 12.04 -19.06 -6.76
N VAL A 314 11.40 -18.16 -7.50
CA VAL A 314 11.89 -17.66 -8.81
C VAL A 314 13.06 -16.67 -8.68
N THR A 315 13.28 -16.05 -7.51
CA THR A 315 14.17 -14.87 -7.36
C THR A 315 15.40 -15.13 -6.52
#